data_AF-A0A2T4X4G6-F1
#
_entry.id   AF-A0A2T4X4G6-F1
#
_cell.length_a   1.000
_cell.length_b   1.000
_cell.length_c   1.000
_cell.angle_alpha   90.00
_cell.angle_beta   90.00
_cell.angle_gamma   90.00
#
_symmetry.space_group_name_H-M   'P 1'
#
loop_
_entity.id
_entity.type
_entity.pdbx_description
1 polymer ?
#
loop_
_entity_poly.entity_id
_entity_poly.type
_entity_poly.pdbx_seq_one_letter_code
_entity_poly.pdbx_strand_id
1 'polypeptide(L)'
;EEKSTKQLKEELTFKGFQIFDYVDEKTQDTIIMQQYFIAFLKSGPNRSQSEEEANKLQSAHLAHLGKMYEIGYADISGPFEDNGDIRGITIYNVPTLKMADSLANADPMVKAGRLVIEMHPWWAAKGFYLR
;
A
#
# COMPACT_ATOMS: atom_id res chain seq x y z
N GLU A 1 11.07 4.62 -23.84
CA GLU A 1 10.77 3.30 -24.46
C GLU A 1 10.05 2.45 -23.44
N GLU A 2 8.98 1.79 -23.85
CA GLU A 2 8.25 0.85 -23.01
C GLU A 2 9.10 -0.42 -22.86
N LYS A 3 9.37 -0.84 -21.61
CA LYS A 3 10.18 -2.03 -21.35
C LYS A 3 9.43 -3.26 -21.88
N SER A 4 10.13 -4.17 -22.56
CA SER A 4 9.54 -5.47 -22.90
C SER A 4 9.13 -6.22 -21.63
N THR A 5 8.11 -7.08 -21.73
CA THR A 5 7.64 -7.94 -20.63
C THR A 5 8.79 -8.72 -19.97
N LYS A 6 9.74 -9.21 -20.78
CA LYS A 6 10.93 -9.91 -20.29
C LYS A 6 11.81 -9.02 -19.41
N GLN A 7 12.15 -7.81 -19.88
CA GLN A 7 12.97 -6.86 -19.12
C GLN A 7 12.30 -6.43 -17.82
N LEU A 8 10.97 -6.24 -17.84
CA LEU A 8 10.21 -5.89 -16.64
C LEU A 8 10.26 -7.02 -15.61
N LYS A 9 10.08 -8.28 -16.03
CA LYS A 9 10.18 -9.44 -15.11
C LYS A 9 11.57 -9.56 -14.49
N GLU A 10 12.61 -9.40 -15.30
CA GLU A 10 14.01 -9.42 -14.83
C GLU A 10 14.26 -8.33 -13.78
N GLU A 11 13.80 -7.10 -14.04
CA GLU A 11 13.93 -5.99 -13.09
C GLU A 11 13.16 -6.23 -11.79
N LEU A 12 11.90 -6.67 -11.87
CA LEU A 12 11.08 -6.93 -10.69
C LEU A 12 11.69 -8.04 -9.82
N THR A 13 12.13 -9.12 -10.47
CA THR A 13 12.80 -10.24 -9.78
C THR A 13 14.12 -9.78 -9.16
N PHE A 14 14.92 -8.98 -9.88
CA PHE A 14 16.16 -8.41 -9.37
C PHE A 14 15.94 -7.51 -8.15
N LYS A 15 14.85 -6.73 -8.15
CA LYS A 15 14.42 -5.89 -7.00
C LYS A 15 13.81 -6.71 -5.86
N GLY A 16 13.69 -8.02 -5.99
CA GLY A 16 13.18 -8.93 -4.97
C GLY A 16 11.65 -9.04 -4.91
N PHE A 17 10.93 -8.53 -5.90
CA PHE A 17 9.47 -8.69 -5.96
C PHE A 17 9.09 -10.12 -6.30
N GLN A 18 8.02 -10.60 -5.67
CA GLN A 18 7.38 -11.85 -6.06
C GLN A 18 6.42 -11.60 -7.22
N ILE A 19 6.61 -12.36 -8.30
CA ILE A 19 5.79 -12.28 -9.52
C ILE A 19 5.46 -13.67 -10.05
N PHE A 20 4.36 -13.79 -10.79
CA PHE A 20 4.06 -14.96 -11.63
C PHE A 20 3.27 -14.55 -12.87
N ASP A 21 3.23 -15.43 -13.87
CA ASP A 21 2.47 -15.20 -15.10
C ASP A 21 1.05 -15.76 -14.95
N TYR A 22 0.05 -14.94 -15.27
CA TYR A 22 -1.35 -15.34 -15.41
C TYR A 22 -1.75 -15.22 -16.88
N VAL A 23 -2.32 -16.27 -17.46
CA VAL A 23 -2.82 -16.24 -18.84
C VAL A 23 -4.32 -15.99 -18.81
N ASP A 24 -4.77 -14.89 -19.41
CA ASP A 24 -6.20 -14.61 -19.52
C ASP A 24 -6.84 -15.60 -20.51
N GLU A 25 -7.86 -16.33 -20.06
CA GLU A 25 -8.48 -17.37 -20.87
C GLU A 25 -9.15 -16.82 -22.14
N LYS A 26 -9.63 -15.57 -22.11
CA LYS A 26 -10.38 -14.98 -23.23
C LYS A 26 -9.45 -14.35 -24.26
N THR A 27 -8.45 -13.60 -23.80
CA THR A 27 -7.54 -12.88 -24.73
C THR A 27 -6.31 -13.71 -25.08
N GLN A 28 -5.99 -14.75 -24.31
CA GLN A 28 -4.75 -15.52 -24.38
C GLN A 28 -3.50 -14.68 -24.10
N ASP A 29 -3.67 -13.48 -23.54
CA ASP A 29 -2.56 -12.61 -23.15
C ASP A 29 -1.93 -13.08 -21.85
N THR A 30 -0.62 -12.92 -21.75
CA THR A 30 0.12 -13.15 -20.50
C THR A 30 0.23 -11.86 -19.69
N ILE A 31 -0.32 -11.88 -18.48
CA ILE A 31 -0.30 -10.79 -17.50
C ILE A 31 0.68 -11.13 -16.39
N ILE A 32 1.53 -10.17 -16.03
CA ILE A 32 2.39 -10.30 -14.85
C ILE A 32 1.56 -9.99 -13.60
N MET A 33 1.40 -10.97 -12.74
CA MET A 33 0.89 -10.78 -11.38
C MET A 33 2.06 -10.45 -10.46
N GLN A 34 1.91 -9.41 -9.64
CA GLN A 34 2.89 -9.02 -8.62
C GLN A 34 2.24 -9.10 -7.24
N GLN A 35 3.01 -9.52 -6.24
CA GLN A 35 2.60 -9.40 -4.85
C GLN A 35 2.79 -7.95 -4.37
N TYR A 36 1.74 -7.42 -3.78
CA TYR A 36 1.65 -6.16 -3.07
C TYR A 36 1.25 -6.44 -1.61
N PHE A 37 1.17 -5.40 -0.80
CA PHE A 37 0.71 -5.53 0.58
C PHE A 37 -0.38 -4.48 0.86
N ILE A 38 -1.58 -4.94 1.20
CA ILE A 38 -2.67 -4.07 1.63
C ILE A 38 -2.56 -3.89 3.15
N ALA A 39 -2.38 -2.65 3.57
CA ALA A 39 -2.56 -2.24 4.95
C ALA A 39 -4.00 -1.76 5.13
N PHE A 40 -4.75 -2.40 6.02
CA PHE A 40 -5.97 -1.85 6.59
C PHE A 40 -5.61 -0.99 7.79
N LEU A 41 -6.02 0.28 7.75
CA LEU A 41 -5.78 1.26 8.80
C LEU A 41 -6.98 1.24 9.74
N LYS A 42 -6.89 0.50 10.85
CA LYS A 42 -7.99 0.32 11.81
C LYS A 42 -7.96 1.39 12.89
N SER A 43 -9.11 1.65 13.51
CA SER A 43 -9.22 2.54 14.65
C SER A 43 -8.34 2.03 15.80
N GLY A 44 -7.45 2.90 16.27
CA GLY A 44 -6.60 2.60 17.41
C GLY A 44 -7.22 2.99 18.76
N PRO A 45 -6.65 2.52 19.87
CA PRO A 45 -7.18 2.76 21.22
C PRO A 45 -6.97 4.21 21.71
N ASN A 46 -5.99 4.95 21.18
CA ASN A 46 -5.62 6.27 21.68
C ASN A 46 -6.23 7.36 20.83
N ARG A 47 -7.47 7.78 21.11
CA ARG A 47 -8.21 8.76 20.29
C ARG A 47 -8.72 10.00 21.03
N SER A 48 -8.38 10.16 22.30
CA SER A 48 -8.85 11.23 23.19
C SER A 48 -8.00 12.51 23.16
N GLN A 49 -7.20 12.70 22.10
CA GLN A 49 -6.40 13.92 21.90
C GLN A 49 -7.28 15.15 21.68
N SER A 50 -6.72 16.35 21.91
CA SER A 50 -7.39 17.61 21.57
C SER A 50 -7.58 17.74 20.07
N GLU A 51 -8.51 18.59 19.63
CA GLU A 51 -8.73 18.86 18.20
C GLU A 51 -7.45 19.37 17.52
N GLU A 52 -6.69 20.23 18.20
CA GLU A 52 -5.41 20.75 17.70
C GLU A 52 -4.39 19.63 17.45
N GLU A 53 -4.25 18.71 18.41
CA GLU A 53 -3.33 17.58 18.30
C GLU A 53 -3.81 16.58 17.24
N ALA A 54 -5.11 16.30 17.18
CA ALA A 54 -5.70 15.43 16.17
C ALA A 54 -5.45 15.98 14.75
N ASN A 55 -5.60 17.29 14.54
CA ASN A 55 -5.33 17.95 13.26
C ASN A 55 -3.84 17.88 12.89
N LYS A 56 -2.93 18.10 13.85
CA LYS A 56 -1.48 17.94 13.61
C LYS A 56 -1.13 16.51 13.19
N LEU A 57 -1.67 15.50 13.87
CA LEU A 57 -1.47 14.09 13.52
C LEU A 57 -2.05 13.77 12.14
N GLN A 58 -3.20 14.34 11.78
CA GLN A 58 -3.80 14.18 10.45
C GLN A 58 -2.92 14.75 9.34
N SER A 59 -2.39 15.96 9.51
CA SER A 59 -1.46 16.53 8.53
C SER A 59 -0.18 15.71 8.39
N ALA A 60 0.36 15.21 9.49
CA ALA A 60 1.57 14.39 9.48
C ALA A 60 1.34 13.02 8.81
N HIS A 61 0.17 12.42 9.01
CA HIS A 61 -0.27 11.20 8.33
C HIS A 61 -0.37 11.41 6.81
N LEU A 62 -1.04 12.47 6.37
CA LEU A 62 -1.14 12.79 4.92
C LEU A 62 0.24 13.04 4.29
N ALA A 63 1.14 13.73 5.00
CA ALA A 63 2.51 13.94 4.53
C ALA A 63 3.31 12.62 4.44
N HIS A 64 3.10 11.69 5.38
CA HIS A 64 3.70 10.36 5.32
C HIS A 64 3.21 9.59 4.08
N LEU A 65 1.90 9.51 3.86
CA LEU A 65 1.32 8.83 2.70
C LEU A 65 1.77 9.45 1.37
N GLY A 66 1.77 10.78 1.27
CA GLY A 66 2.27 11.50 0.10
C GLY A 66 3.72 11.15 -0.21
N LYS A 67 4.59 11.13 0.81
CA LYS A 67 5.98 10.71 0.64
C LYS A 67 6.10 9.27 0.18
N MET A 68 5.31 8.33 0.72
CA MET A 68 5.35 6.92 0.32
C MET A 68 4.97 6.75 -1.15
N TYR A 69 4.01 7.55 -1.63
CA TYR A 69 3.63 7.61 -3.04
C TYR A 69 4.75 8.17 -3.91
N GLU A 70 5.31 9.32 -3.56
CA GLU A 70 6.37 9.99 -4.34
C GLU A 70 7.62 9.11 -4.52
N ILE A 71 8.01 8.35 -3.49
CA ILE A 71 9.18 7.45 -3.57
C ILE A 71 8.84 6.08 -4.15
N GLY A 72 7.58 5.83 -4.53
CA GLY A 72 7.13 4.59 -5.17
C GLY A 72 7.00 3.39 -4.23
N TYR A 73 6.87 3.63 -2.91
CA TYR A 73 6.68 2.56 -1.92
C TYR A 73 5.21 2.24 -1.67
N ALA A 74 4.29 3.15 -2.00
CA ALA A 74 2.86 2.90 -1.99
C ALA A 74 2.23 3.42 -3.29
N ASP A 75 1.29 2.66 -3.85
CA ASP A 75 0.66 3.01 -5.13
C ASP A 75 -0.69 3.72 -4.92
N ILE A 76 -1.48 3.28 -3.92
CA ILE A 76 -2.84 3.78 -3.66
C ILE A 76 -3.05 3.91 -2.16
N SER A 77 -3.57 5.05 -1.71
CA SER A 77 -4.02 5.25 -0.32
C SER A 77 -5.34 6.03 -0.31
N GLY A 78 -6.26 5.67 0.58
CA GLY A 78 -7.53 6.38 0.70
C GLY A 78 -8.33 5.97 1.94
N PRO A 79 -9.16 6.89 2.47
CA PRO A 79 -10.08 6.58 3.56
C PRO A 79 -11.25 5.75 3.06
N PHE A 80 -11.86 4.98 3.97
CA PHE A 80 -13.23 4.52 3.77
C PHE A 80 -14.20 5.65 4.13
N GLU A 81 -15.29 5.77 3.36
CA GLU A 81 -16.34 6.77 3.62
C GLU A 81 -17.17 6.41 4.85
N ASP A 82 -17.25 5.13 5.20
CA ASP A 82 -18.03 4.67 6.31
C ASP A 82 -17.40 4.98 7.69
N ASN A 83 -18.23 4.91 8.71
CA ASN A 83 -17.78 5.04 10.10
C ASN A 83 -17.37 3.68 10.70
N GLY A 84 -16.87 2.78 9.85
CA GLY A 84 -16.41 1.46 10.26
C GLY A 84 -15.14 1.50 11.11
N ASP A 85 -14.77 0.32 11.63
CA ASP A 85 -13.53 0.11 12.37
C ASP A 85 -12.30 0.37 11.48
N ILE A 86 -12.39 -0.03 10.21
CA ILE A 86 -11.36 0.24 9.20
C ILE A 86 -11.56 1.65 8.66
N ARG A 87 -10.57 2.50 8.87
CA ARG A 87 -10.59 3.93 8.50
C ARG A 87 -10.09 4.18 7.09
N GLY A 88 -9.31 3.26 6.53
CA GLY A 88 -8.81 3.37 5.16
C GLY A 88 -7.90 2.21 4.78
N ILE A 89 -7.35 2.32 3.57
CA ILE A 89 -6.36 1.38 3.04
C ILE A 89 -5.15 2.11 2.48
N THR A 90 -4.00 1.43 2.51
CA THR A 90 -2.81 1.76 1.74
C THR A 90 -2.27 0.49 1.08
N ILE A 91 -2.01 0.56 -0.23
CA ILE A 91 -1.40 -0.53 -1.00
C ILE A 91 0.09 -0.24 -1.17
N TYR A 92 0.92 -1.00 -0.46
CA TYR A 92 2.38 -0.93 -0.53
C TYR A 92 2.92 -1.76 -1.71
N ASN A 93 3.83 -1.15 -2.46
CA ASN A 93 4.54 -1.71 -3.60
C ASN A 93 6.03 -1.87 -3.25
N VAL A 94 6.30 -2.84 -2.39
CA VAL A 94 7.63 -3.16 -1.87
C VAL A 94 7.85 -4.68 -1.93
N PRO A 95 9.10 -5.17 -1.93
CA PRO A 95 9.37 -6.60 -2.18
C PRO A 95 8.98 -7.54 -1.04
N THR A 96 8.80 -7.04 0.19
CA THR A 96 8.59 -7.90 1.36
C THR A 96 7.55 -7.36 2.34
N LEU A 97 6.86 -8.29 3.02
CA LEU A 97 5.89 -7.97 4.08
C LEU A 97 6.54 -7.14 5.18
N LYS A 98 7.76 -7.50 5.60
CA LYS A 98 8.50 -6.78 6.65
C LYS A 98 8.73 -5.31 6.29
N MET A 99 9.03 -5.03 5.02
CA MET A 99 9.22 -3.66 4.56
C MET A 99 7.89 -2.89 4.58
N ALA A 100 6.81 -3.48 4.06
CA ALA A 100 5.48 -2.86 4.08
C ALA A 100 5.03 -2.57 5.52
N ASP A 101 5.18 -3.54 6.41
CA ASP A 101 4.84 -3.42 7.83
C ASP A 101 5.65 -2.32 8.51
N SER A 102 6.97 -2.28 8.28
CA SER A 102 7.82 -1.23 8.84
C SER A 102 7.47 0.17 8.34
N LEU A 103 7.07 0.32 7.08
CA LEU A 103 6.66 1.61 6.52
C LEU A 103 5.31 2.04 7.09
N ALA A 104 4.33 1.14 7.14
CA ALA A 104 3.01 1.41 7.70
C ALA A 104 3.07 1.79 9.19
N ASN A 105 3.91 1.11 9.97
CA ASN A 105 4.12 1.44 11.38
C ASN A 105 5.01 2.69 11.59
N ALA A 106 5.64 3.23 10.54
CA ALA A 106 6.38 4.48 10.63
C ALA A 106 5.47 5.72 10.63
N ASP A 107 4.21 5.55 10.24
CA ASP A 107 3.18 6.58 10.18
C ASP A 107 2.94 7.26 11.55
N PRO A 108 2.94 8.60 11.62
CA PRO A 108 2.67 9.34 12.86
C PRO A 108 1.35 8.95 13.55
N MET A 109 0.27 8.65 12.81
CA MET A 109 -0.99 8.23 13.40
C MET A 109 -0.92 6.84 14.03
N VAL A 110 -0.14 5.94 13.44
CA VAL A 110 0.07 4.59 13.99
C VAL A 110 0.95 4.67 15.23
N LYS A 111 2.04 5.45 15.17
CA LYS A 111 2.92 5.69 16.33
C LYS A 111 2.19 6.32 17.51
N ALA A 112 1.24 7.21 17.26
CA ALA A 112 0.39 7.81 18.29
C ALA A 112 -0.67 6.83 18.84
N GLY A 113 -0.82 5.65 18.25
CA GLY A 113 -1.86 4.67 18.60
C GLY A 113 -3.27 5.11 18.21
N ARG A 114 -3.41 6.12 17.33
CA ARG A 114 -4.69 6.51 16.75
C ARG A 114 -5.15 5.53 15.68
N LEU A 115 -4.21 4.88 15.02
CA LEU A 115 -4.43 3.82 14.05
C LEU A 115 -3.67 2.55 14.43
N VAL A 116 -4.20 1.40 14.03
CA VAL A 116 -3.53 0.10 14.11
C VAL A 116 -3.52 -0.52 12.72
N ILE A 117 -2.39 -1.12 12.34
CA ILE A 117 -2.22 -1.73 11.02
C ILE A 117 -2.61 -3.21 11.06
N GLU A 118 -3.41 -3.62 10.09
CA GLU A 118 -3.62 -5.02 9.75
C GLU A 118 -3.14 -5.22 8.30
N MET A 119 -2.10 -6.03 8.10
CA MET A 119 -1.39 -6.14 6.83
C MET A 119 -1.62 -7.50 6.16
N HIS A 120 -1.94 -7.49 4.86
CA HIS A 120 -2.16 -8.69 4.08
C HIS A 120 -1.35 -8.69 2.77
N PRO A 121 -0.64 -9.78 2.43
CA PRO A 121 -0.13 -9.95 1.07
C PRO A 121 -1.28 -10.09 0.09
N TRP A 122 -1.22 -9.36 -1.02
CA TRP A 122 -2.27 -9.32 -2.03
C TRP A 122 -1.67 -9.39 -3.44
N TRP A 123 -2.27 -10.17 -4.32
CA TRP A 123 -1.81 -10.33 -5.70
C TRP A 123 -2.67 -9.50 -6.64
N ALA A 124 -2.02 -8.69 -7.48
CA ALA A 124 -2.68 -7.90 -8.50
C ALA A 124 -1.87 -7.86 -9.79
N ALA A 125 -2.56 -7.63 -10.90
CA ALA A 125 -1.93 -7.46 -12.19
C ALA A 125 -1.07 -6.19 -12.19
N LYS A 126 0.18 -6.30 -12.65
CA LYS A 126 1.12 -5.18 -12.68
C LYS A 126 0.61 -4.10 -13.63
N GLY A 127 0.51 -2.87 -13.13
CA GLY A 127 0.11 -1.69 -13.91
C GLY A 127 -1.40 -1.45 -13.98
N PHE A 128 -2.21 -2.25 -13.29
CA PHE A 128 -3.65 -2.00 -13.22
C PHE A 128 -3.96 -0.80 -12.32
N TYR A 129 -4.94 0.00 -12.72
CA TYR A 129 -5.41 1.20 -12.02
C TYR A 129 -6.94 1.18 -11.87
N LEU A 130 -7.47 1.95 -10.92
CA LEU A 130 -8.91 2.16 -10.78
C LEU A 130 -9.41 2.93 -12.01
N ARG A 131 -10.48 2.44 -12.65
CA ARG A 131 -11.03 3.00 -13.89
C ARG A 131 -12.13 4.02 -13.63
#